data_AF-A0A260M7M2-F1
#
_entry.id   AF-A0A260M7M2-F1
#
_cell.length_a   1.000
_cell.length_b   1.000
_cell.length_c   1.000
_cell.angle_alpha   90.00
_cell.angle_beta   90.00
_cell.angle_gamma   90.00
#
_symmetry.space_group_name_H-M   'P 1'
#
loop_
_entity.id
_entity.type
_entity.pdbx_description
1 polymer ?
#
loop_
_entity_poly.entity_id
_entity_poly.type
_entity_poly.pdbx_seq_one_letter_code
_entity_poly.pdbx_strand_id
1 'polypeptide(L)'
;MTAHTESVSIPLGQPVFVHALRYTALFDRKPFSEALLIYTDNGAYKIVSPGEDHYGSYVSYTDVAEGPQHVIFLSWPSEDWDRNVASHTLTFNPDSAAFRQVLVLPGNPVPRSQYGYALPIPDPHSVDMTASWDRVRETCAETFTQLELLAAARQP
;
A
#
# COMPACT_ATOMS: atom_id res chain seq x y z
N MET A 1 40.53 -1.72 13.86
CA MET A 1 39.37 -2.53 14.28
C MET A 1 38.52 -2.76 13.05
N THR A 2 38.49 -3.97 12.50
CA THR A 2 37.57 -4.35 11.43
C THR A 2 36.22 -4.65 12.07
N ALA A 3 35.24 -3.76 11.86
CA ALA A 3 33.87 -4.04 12.27
C ALA A 3 33.36 -5.23 11.45
N HIS A 4 33.08 -6.35 12.10
CA HIS A 4 32.29 -7.41 11.48
C HIS A 4 30.86 -6.89 11.41
N THR A 5 30.40 -6.57 10.20
CA THR A 5 28.98 -6.35 9.95
C THR A 5 28.31 -7.72 10.00
N GLU A 6 27.84 -8.13 11.18
CA GLU A 6 26.86 -9.21 11.26
C GLU A 6 25.57 -8.72 10.63
N SER A 7 25.18 -9.35 9.52
CA SER A 7 23.87 -9.12 8.90
C SER A 7 22.90 -10.20 9.36
N VAL A 8 21.66 -9.80 9.62
CA VAL A 8 20.54 -10.70 9.88
C VAL A 8 19.65 -10.68 8.65
N SER A 9 19.35 -11.87 8.10
CA SER A 9 18.35 -12.00 7.02
C SER A 9 16.97 -12.14 7.64
N ILE A 10 16.05 -11.28 7.24
CA ILE A 10 14.64 -11.35 7.62
C ILE A 10 13.82 -11.59 6.34
N PRO A 11 13.06 -12.70 6.24
CA PRO A 11 12.19 -12.93 5.09
C PRO A 11 11.06 -11.89 5.04
N LEU A 12 10.49 -11.64 3.88
CA LEU A 12 9.39 -10.66 3.70
C LEU A 12 8.01 -11.17 4.16
N GLY A 13 7.92 -12.45 4.56
CA GLY A 13 6.65 -13.09 4.93
C GLY A 13 5.83 -13.55 3.73
N GLN A 14 4.67 -14.13 3.99
CA GLN A 14 3.68 -14.50 2.97
C GLN A 14 2.52 -13.49 2.95
N PRO A 15 1.95 -13.15 1.78
CA PRO A 15 0.75 -12.33 1.73
C PRO A 15 -0.38 -12.92 2.57
N VAL A 16 -1.03 -12.10 3.40
CA VAL A 16 -2.20 -12.49 4.22
C VAL A 16 -3.44 -11.67 3.89
N PHE A 17 -3.24 -10.48 3.31
CA PHE A 17 -4.32 -9.62 2.88
C PHE A 17 -3.80 -8.67 1.80
N VAL A 18 -4.65 -8.30 0.84
CA VAL A 18 -4.27 -7.41 -0.26
C VAL A 18 -5.41 -6.46 -0.60
N HIS A 19 -5.12 -5.16 -0.67
CA HIS A 19 -6.02 -4.14 -1.19
C HIS A 19 -5.60 -3.69 -2.59
N ALA A 20 -6.54 -3.70 -3.53
CA ALA A 20 -6.47 -2.79 -4.67
C ALA A 20 -6.97 -1.42 -4.21
N LEU A 21 -6.24 -0.36 -4.56
CA LEU A 21 -6.56 1.02 -4.21
C LEU A 21 -6.84 1.81 -5.48
N ARG A 22 -7.84 2.68 -5.45
CA ARG A 22 -8.06 3.74 -6.44
C ARG A 22 -8.22 5.09 -5.77
N TYR A 23 -7.22 5.95 -5.91
CA TYR A 23 -7.23 7.33 -5.44
C TYR A 23 -8.11 8.21 -6.34
N THR A 24 -8.92 9.06 -5.71
CA THR A 24 -9.75 10.08 -6.38
C THR A 24 -9.28 11.50 -6.08
N ALA A 25 -8.46 11.66 -5.04
CA ALA A 25 -7.75 12.89 -4.72
C ALA A 25 -6.33 12.55 -4.30
N LEU A 26 -5.37 12.98 -5.12
CA LEU A 26 -3.93 12.77 -4.96
C LEU A 26 -3.27 14.08 -4.46
N PHE A 27 -2.10 13.96 -3.85
CA PHE A 27 -1.23 15.13 -3.67
C PHE A 27 -0.39 15.33 -4.94
N ASP A 28 -0.01 16.56 -5.24
CA ASP A 28 0.53 17.01 -6.54
C ASP A 28 1.71 16.21 -7.12
N ARG A 29 2.41 15.38 -6.31
CA ARG A 29 3.55 14.58 -6.79
C ARG A 29 3.28 13.08 -6.93
N LYS A 30 2.08 12.56 -6.61
CA LYS A 30 1.72 11.18 -6.93
C LYS A 30 0.83 11.19 -8.18
N PRO A 31 1.34 10.85 -9.37
CA PRO A 31 0.56 10.93 -10.62
C PRO A 31 -0.28 9.68 -10.89
N PHE A 32 -0.29 8.70 -9.97
CA PHE A 32 -0.89 7.39 -10.21
C PHE A 32 -2.12 7.17 -9.34
N SER A 33 -3.25 6.91 -9.99
CA SER A 33 -4.54 6.74 -9.33
C SER A 33 -4.74 5.33 -8.80
N GLU A 34 -3.96 4.34 -9.21
CA GLU A 34 -4.14 2.94 -8.81
C GLU A 34 -2.90 2.42 -8.08
N ALA A 35 -3.09 1.53 -7.11
CA ALA A 35 -2.00 0.83 -6.43
C ALA A 35 -2.50 -0.52 -5.88
N LEU A 36 -1.58 -1.46 -5.67
CA LEU A 36 -1.83 -2.68 -4.93
C LEU A 36 -1.04 -2.61 -3.61
N LEU A 37 -1.72 -2.79 -2.49
CA LEU A 37 -1.16 -2.78 -1.14
C LEU A 37 -1.25 -4.20 -0.55
N ILE A 38 -0.11 -4.83 -0.33
CA ILE A 38 0.03 -6.23 0.10
C ILE A 38 0.53 -6.24 1.53
N TYR A 39 -0.18 -6.93 2.42
CA TYR A 39 0.20 -7.15 3.82
C TYR A 39 0.74 -8.57 3.96
N THR A 40 1.83 -8.75 4.71
CA THR A 40 2.39 -10.07 4.99
C THR A 40 2.21 -10.49 6.45
N ASP A 41 2.29 -11.80 6.70
CA ASP A 41 2.12 -12.45 8.01
C ASP A 41 3.14 -12.04 9.07
N ASN A 42 4.23 -11.38 8.69
CA ASN A 42 5.30 -10.98 9.59
C ASN A 42 5.42 -9.47 9.82
N GLY A 43 4.38 -8.72 9.47
CA GLY A 43 4.34 -7.26 9.69
C GLY A 43 5.05 -6.44 8.62
N ALA A 44 5.49 -7.05 7.52
CA ALA A 44 5.96 -6.31 6.35
C ALA A 44 4.82 -6.01 5.37
N TYR A 45 4.99 -4.99 4.54
CA TYR A 45 4.07 -4.72 3.44
C TYR A 45 4.86 -4.45 2.16
N LYS A 46 4.18 -4.59 1.03
CA LYS A 46 4.60 -4.07 -0.27
C LYS A 46 3.50 -3.17 -0.81
N ILE A 47 3.88 -2.04 -1.39
CA ILE A 47 2.99 -1.27 -2.26
C ILE A 47 3.61 -1.23 -3.66
N VAL A 48 2.77 -1.46 -4.66
CA VAL A 48 3.16 -1.36 -6.07
C VAL A 48 2.14 -0.53 -6.83
N SER A 49 2.63 0.45 -7.59
CA SER A 49 1.86 1.30 -8.51
C SER A 49 2.73 1.58 -9.74
N PRO A 50 2.22 2.22 -10.82
CA PRO A 50 3.10 2.62 -11.92
C PRO A 50 4.22 3.49 -11.35
N GLY A 51 5.48 3.09 -11.42
CA GLY A 51 6.61 3.87 -10.89
C GLY A 51 6.81 3.88 -9.36
N GLU A 52 6.08 3.08 -8.60
CA GLU A 52 6.30 2.85 -7.15
C GLU A 52 6.41 1.34 -6.92
N ASP A 53 7.49 0.88 -6.30
CA ASP A 53 7.66 -0.50 -5.85
C ASP A 53 8.58 -0.52 -4.64
N HIS A 54 7.97 -0.51 -3.46
CA HIS A 54 8.74 -0.54 -2.22
C HIS A 54 8.08 -1.37 -1.14
N TYR A 55 8.94 -1.76 -0.21
CA TYR A 55 8.60 -2.46 1.00
C TYR A 55 8.59 -1.54 2.21
N GLY A 56 7.94 -1.99 3.26
CA GLY A 56 8.05 -1.36 4.56
C GLY A 56 7.50 -2.26 5.66
N SER A 57 7.30 -1.67 6.82
CA SER A 57 6.66 -2.33 7.97
C SER A 57 5.30 -1.70 8.23
N TYR A 58 4.36 -2.49 8.73
CA TYR A 58 3.04 -2.00 9.13
C TYR A 58 2.71 -2.35 10.58
N VAL A 59 1.84 -1.55 11.19
CA VAL A 59 1.17 -1.83 12.46
C VAL A 59 -0.32 -1.59 12.26
N SER A 60 -1.12 -2.63 12.48
CA SER A 60 -2.58 -2.56 12.36
C SER A 60 -3.24 -2.51 13.73
N TYR A 61 -4.33 -1.76 13.84
CA TYR A 61 -5.16 -1.68 15.03
C TYR A 61 -6.22 -2.79 15.08
N THR A 62 -6.43 -3.48 13.96
CA THR A 62 -7.33 -4.63 13.82
C THR A 62 -6.56 -5.83 13.32
N ASP A 63 -7.13 -7.03 13.44
CA ASP A 63 -6.64 -8.17 12.66
C ASP A 63 -6.71 -7.82 11.17
N VAL A 64 -5.59 -7.97 10.48
CA VAL A 64 -5.49 -7.66 9.05
C VAL A 64 -6.22 -8.70 8.21
N ALA A 65 -6.22 -9.97 8.65
CA ALA A 65 -6.90 -11.05 7.93
C ALA A 65 -8.43 -10.88 7.94
N GLU A 66 -8.98 -10.18 8.94
CA GLU A 66 -10.41 -9.88 9.05
C GLU A 66 -10.82 -8.54 8.40
N GLY A 67 -9.87 -7.81 7.81
CA GLY A 67 -10.12 -6.53 7.15
C GLY A 67 -9.48 -5.35 7.92
N PRO A 68 -8.41 -4.73 7.39
CA PRO A 68 -7.72 -3.63 8.04
C PRO A 68 -8.58 -2.36 8.05
N GLN A 69 -8.72 -1.72 9.22
CA GLN A 69 -9.48 -0.46 9.37
C GLN A 69 -8.59 0.76 9.63
N HIS A 70 -7.56 0.63 10.46
CA HIS A 70 -6.62 1.70 10.75
C HIS A 70 -5.22 1.13 10.84
N VAL A 71 -4.35 1.54 9.91
CA VAL A 71 -3.01 0.96 9.76
C VAL A 71 -1.99 2.06 9.55
N ILE A 72 -0.87 1.93 10.25
CA ILE A 72 0.31 2.77 10.10
C ILE A 72 1.34 1.97 9.30
N PHE A 73 1.87 2.57 8.25
CA PHE A 73 2.93 2.03 7.41
C PHE A 73 4.16 2.92 7.48
N LEU A 74 5.32 2.31 7.58
CA LEU A 74 6.63 2.95 7.52
C LEU A 74 7.40 2.33 6.36
N SER A 75 7.59 3.09 5.28
CA SER A 75 8.37 2.64 4.13
C SER A 75 9.82 2.45 4.54
N TRP A 76 10.44 1.34 4.14
CA TRP A 76 11.88 1.20 4.31
C TRP A 76 12.62 2.12 3.35
N PRO A 77 13.88 2.50 3.67
CA PRO A 77 14.72 3.28 2.75
C PRO A 77 14.77 2.68 1.35
N SER A 78 14.24 3.42 0.37
CA SER A 78 14.22 3.03 -1.05
C SER A 78 14.50 4.24 -1.94
N GLU A 79 14.66 4.01 -3.26
CA GLU A 79 14.81 5.09 -4.24
C GLU A 79 13.60 6.02 -4.28
N ASP A 80 12.39 5.49 -4.08
CA ASP A 80 11.13 6.25 -3.99
C ASP A 80 11.18 7.36 -2.92
N TRP A 81 12.02 7.17 -1.89
CA TRP A 81 12.07 8.01 -0.69
C TRP A 81 13.44 8.60 -0.40
N ASP A 82 14.29 8.76 -1.42
CA ASP A 82 15.66 9.30 -1.29
C ASP A 82 16.49 8.57 -0.22
N ARG A 83 16.32 7.24 -0.14
CA ARG A 83 16.95 6.35 0.86
C ARG A 83 16.60 6.75 2.30
N ASN A 84 15.37 7.21 2.52
CA ASN A 84 14.83 7.61 3.80
C ASN A 84 13.43 6.99 4.01
N VAL A 85 12.79 7.27 5.15
CA VAL A 85 11.53 6.64 5.56
C VAL A 85 10.37 7.62 5.35
N ALA A 86 9.33 7.16 4.67
CA ALA A 86 8.02 7.81 4.60
C ALA A 86 7.05 7.13 5.58
N SER A 87 6.13 7.91 6.14
CA SER A 87 5.06 7.39 7.00
C SER A 87 3.72 7.58 6.32
N HIS A 88 2.93 6.51 6.26
CA HIS A 88 1.57 6.53 5.76
C HIS A 88 0.62 6.06 6.86
N THR A 89 -0.49 6.75 7.07
CA THR A 89 -1.59 6.25 7.90
C THR A 89 -2.81 6.12 7.02
N LEU A 90 -3.32 4.90 6.86
CA LEU A 90 -4.54 4.64 6.11
C LEU A 90 -5.67 4.29 7.08
N THR A 91 -6.83 4.89 6.84
CA THR A 91 -8.08 4.57 7.52
C THR A 91 -9.11 4.16 6.48
N PHE A 92 -9.67 2.97 6.63
CA PHE A 92 -10.64 2.37 5.72
C PHE A 92 -12.03 2.35 6.36
N ASN A 93 -13.05 2.65 5.57
CA ASN A 93 -14.45 2.52 5.93
C ASN A 93 -15.02 1.30 5.19
N PRO A 94 -15.28 0.16 5.88
CA PRO A 94 -15.72 -1.07 5.22
C PRO A 94 -17.10 -0.97 4.58
N ASP A 95 -17.99 -0.12 5.11
CA ASP A 95 -19.37 0.03 4.60
C ASP A 95 -19.42 0.74 3.24
N SER A 96 -18.43 1.59 2.96
CA SER A 96 -18.39 2.42 1.75
C SER A 96 -17.22 2.11 0.82
N ALA A 97 -16.32 1.22 1.25
CA ALA A 97 -15.02 0.98 0.64
C ALA A 97 -14.12 2.23 0.55
N ALA A 98 -14.51 3.35 1.15
CA ALA A 98 -13.73 4.58 1.12
C ALA A 98 -12.49 4.46 2.02
N PHE A 99 -11.40 5.11 1.62
CA PHE A 99 -10.24 5.27 2.49
C PHE A 99 -9.72 6.70 2.49
N ARG A 100 -9.07 7.04 3.60
CA ARG A 100 -8.24 8.24 3.75
C ARG A 100 -6.82 7.80 4.04
N GLN A 101 -5.86 8.38 3.32
CA GLN A 101 -4.44 8.25 3.58
C GLN A 101 -3.86 9.58 4.05
N VAL A 102 -3.00 9.55 5.07
CA VAL A 102 -2.13 10.67 5.45
C VAL A 102 -0.70 10.28 5.19
N LEU A 103 -0.02 11.04 4.34
CA LEU A 103 1.40 10.88 4.03
C LEU A 103 2.23 11.96 4.74
N VAL A 104 3.27 11.52 5.44
CA VAL A 104 4.36 12.37 5.92
C VAL A 104 5.64 11.98 5.18
N LEU A 105 6.21 12.95 4.46
CA LEU A 105 7.39 12.73 3.62
C LEU A 105 8.68 12.75 4.47
N PRO A 106 9.73 12.06 4.03
CA PRO A 106 11.03 12.14 4.68
C PRO A 106 11.52 13.59 4.83
N GLY A 107 11.95 13.97 6.03
CA GLY A 107 12.46 15.32 6.33
C GLY A 107 11.42 16.45 6.24
N ASN A 108 10.16 16.15 5.96
CA ASN A 108 9.09 17.15 5.84
C ASN A 108 7.85 16.72 6.65
N PRO A 109 7.66 17.28 7.85
CA PRO A 109 6.62 16.85 8.78
C PRO A 109 5.19 17.29 8.37
N VAL A 110 5.02 18.03 7.28
CA VAL A 110 3.71 18.53 6.86
C VAL A 110 2.85 17.36 6.33
N PRO A 111 1.70 17.05 6.95
CA PRO A 111 0.84 15.95 6.51
C PRO A 111 0.14 16.25 5.17
N ARG A 112 0.04 15.24 4.31
CA ARG A 112 -0.66 15.30 3.01
C ARG A 112 -1.79 14.30 2.97
N SER A 113 -3.02 14.77 2.84
CA SER A 113 -4.19 13.88 2.78
C SER A 113 -4.48 13.45 1.35
N GLN A 114 -4.81 12.18 1.18
CA GLN A 114 -5.27 11.57 -0.06
C GLN A 114 -6.50 10.73 0.24
N TYR A 115 -7.33 10.53 -0.78
CA TYR A 115 -8.62 9.84 -0.63
C TYR A 115 -8.87 8.92 -1.82
N GLY A 116 -9.66 7.88 -1.60
CA GLY A 116 -10.02 6.95 -2.64
C GLY A 116 -10.93 5.85 -2.14
N TYR A 117 -10.96 4.78 -2.93
CA TYR A 117 -11.69 3.55 -2.61
C TYR A 117 -10.73 2.35 -2.63
N ALA A 118 -10.99 1.37 -1.77
CA ALA A 118 -10.20 0.16 -1.63
C ALA A 118 -11.11 -1.06 -1.67
N LEU A 119 -10.72 -2.07 -2.44
CA LEU A 119 -11.39 -3.37 -2.45
C LEU A 119 -10.35 -4.47 -2.15
N PRO A 120 -10.73 -5.53 -1.41
CA PRO A 120 -9.86 -6.67 -1.19
C PRO A 120 -9.66 -7.46 -2.48
N ILE A 121 -8.47 -8.04 -2.65
CA ILE A 121 -8.24 -9.11 -3.62
C ILE A 121 -8.72 -10.44 -3.00
N PRO A 122 -9.56 -11.25 -3.68
CA PRO A 122 -10.15 -12.46 -3.09
C PRO A 122 -9.16 -13.53 -2.63
N ASP A 123 -8.04 -13.70 -3.34
CA ASP A 123 -7.01 -14.69 -3.00
C ASP A 123 -5.66 -13.99 -2.79
N PRO A 124 -5.35 -13.53 -1.56
CA PRO A 124 -4.12 -12.81 -1.28
C PRO A 124 -2.86 -13.69 -1.47
N HIS A 125 -2.96 -15.00 -1.22
CA HIS A 125 -1.82 -15.92 -1.31
C HIS A 125 -1.38 -16.18 -2.76
N SER A 126 -2.26 -15.93 -3.73
CA SER A 126 -1.95 -16.05 -5.15
C SER A 126 -1.15 -14.87 -5.72
N VAL A 127 -1.00 -13.78 -4.97
CA VAL A 127 -0.32 -12.56 -5.46
C VAL A 127 1.18 -12.77 -5.55
N ASP A 128 1.72 -12.62 -6.76
CA ASP A 128 3.16 -12.60 -7.01
C ASP A 128 3.76 -11.26 -6.55
N MET A 129 4.45 -11.29 -5.40
CA MET A 129 5.13 -10.12 -4.83
C MET A 129 6.30 -9.60 -5.69
N THR A 130 6.74 -10.35 -6.71
CA THR A 130 7.82 -9.96 -7.62
C THR A 130 7.33 -9.42 -8.96
N ALA A 131 6.01 -9.48 -9.20
CA ALA A 131 5.42 -9.02 -10.44
C ALA A 131 5.60 -7.49 -10.63
N SER A 132 5.80 -7.08 -11.88
CA SER A 132 5.75 -5.67 -12.26
C SER A 132 4.35 -5.09 -12.11
N TRP A 133 4.24 -3.76 -12.05
CA TRP A 133 2.94 -3.10 -12.06
C TRP A 133 2.05 -3.55 -13.22
N ASP A 134 2.56 -3.63 -14.45
CA ASP A 134 1.77 -4.04 -15.62
C ASP A 134 1.17 -5.43 -15.41
N ARG A 135 1.97 -6.35 -14.88
CA ARG A 135 1.51 -7.71 -14.61
C ARG A 135 0.47 -7.74 -13.48
N VAL A 136 0.70 -6.99 -12.40
CA VAL A 136 -0.27 -6.82 -11.31
C VAL A 136 -1.59 -6.26 -11.83
N ARG A 137 -1.52 -5.24 -12.69
CA ARG A 137 -2.70 -4.59 -13.26
C ARG A 137 -3.52 -5.51 -14.14
N GLU A 138 -2.86 -6.40 -14.88
CA GLU A 138 -3.50 -7.48 -15.64
C GLU A 138 -4.15 -8.51 -14.72
N THR A 139 -3.43 -9.04 -13.73
CA THR A 139 -3.92 -10.11 -12.85
C THR A 139 -5.06 -9.66 -11.96
N CYS A 140 -5.08 -8.39 -11.56
CA CYS A 140 -6.10 -7.79 -10.70
C CYS A 140 -7.11 -6.93 -11.48
N ALA A 141 -7.20 -7.10 -12.81
CA ALA A 141 -7.96 -6.20 -13.68
C ALA A 141 -9.44 -6.07 -13.28
N GLU A 142 -10.08 -7.18 -12.89
CA GLU A 142 -11.48 -7.19 -12.47
C GLU A 142 -11.72 -6.28 -11.27
N THR A 143 -10.92 -6.40 -10.21
CA THR A 143 -11.04 -5.57 -8.99
C THR A 143 -10.79 -4.10 -9.31
N PHE A 144 -9.81 -3.78 -10.15
CA PHE A 144 -9.57 -2.40 -10.57
C PHE A 144 -10.73 -1.81 -11.40
N THR A 145 -11.35 -2.61 -12.27
CA THR A 145 -12.57 -2.19 -13.00
C THR A 145 -13.73 -1.93 -12.03
N GLN A 146 -13.93 -2.78 -11.01
CA GLN A 146 -14.94 -2.54 -9.99
C GLN A 146 -14.68 -1.23 -9.21
N LEU A 147 -13.43 -0.96 -8.84
CA LEU A 147 -13.03 0.28 -8.18
C LEU A 147 -13.29 1.51 -9.06
N GLU A 148 -13.05 1.41 -10.35
CA GLU A 148 -13.33 2.49 -11.30
C GLU A 148 -14.83 2.80 -11.36
N LEU A 149 -15.67 1.79 -11.49
CA LEU A 149 -17.13 1.95 -11.48
C LEU A 149 -17.62 2.54 -10.16
N LEU A 150 -17.09 2.07 -9.03
CA LEU A 150 -17.41 2.60 -7.71
C LEU A 150 -17.03 4.08 -7.58
N ALA A 151 -15.82 4.45 -8.01
CA ALA A 151 -15.35 5.82 -7.97
C ALA A 151 -16.23 6.74 -8.83
N ALA A 152 -16.58 6.30 -10.05
CA ALA A 152 -17.44 7.05 -10.96
C ALA A 152 -18.86 7.25 -10.41
N ALA A 153 -19.44 6.22 -9.78
CA ALA A 153 -20.78 6.28 -9.19
C ALA A 153 -20.88 7.20 -7.96
N ARG A 154 -19.74 7.61 -7.39
CA ARG A 154 -19.65 8.42 -6.16
C ARG A 154 -19.06 9.81 -6.41
N GLN A 155 -18.71 10.15 -7.65
CA GLN A 155 -18.38 11.53 -8.02
C GLN A 155 -19.68 12.33 -8.16
N PRO A 156 -19.77 13.51 -7.53
CA PRO A 156 -20.96 14.37 -7.58
C PRO A 156 -21.21 14.97 -8.97
#